data_AF-A0A8S2PFG1-F1
#
_entry.id   AF-A0A8S2PFG1-F1
#
_cell.length_a   1.000
_cell.length_b   1.000
_cell.length_c   1.000
_cell.angle_alpha   90.00
_cell.angle_beta   90.00
_cell.angle_gamma   90.00
#
_symmetry.space_group_name_H-M   'P 1'
#
loop_
_entity.id
_entity.type
_entity.pdbx_description
1 polymer ?
#
loop_
_entity_poly.entity_id
_entity_poly.type
_entity_poly.pdbx_seq_one_letter_code
_entity_poly.pdbx_strand_id
1 'polypeptide(L)'
;RDSNESYYFSVAPDYILCSKRTETRLIPEIVKAWQSFYTDNPSNSDSYCHIVNDRHFERVKRLIDSTKVVYGGQTDAKQNFIETTIMTNVNGNDKVMQEEIFGPILPIVTVNNENEAIEFINARPKPLALYVFTSNKNLAKTIINSTSSGSTCVNDVIFQIAPPCLPFGGVGESGIGNYHGKNSFDAFSHTRSVAYSPTWAERLIAKRNPPYTQKKTASLEALTKGHRNWLPIPRLGFWFWAFAALATAIATRVIVRGIKANKWDF
;
A
#
# COMPACT_ATOMS: atom_id res chain seq x y z
N ARG A 1 -21.66 11.17 14.94
CA ARG A 1 -20.72 11.67 15.97
C ARG A 1 -19.43 10.92 15.71
N ASP A 2 -18.35 11.66 15.42
CA ASP A 2 -16.98 11.16 15.16
C ASP A 2 -16.62 10.89 13.69
N SER A 3 -17.03 11.75 12.76
CA SER A 3 -16.54 11.75 11.36
C SER A 3 -15.60 12.90 11.03
N ASN A 4 -15.22 13.72 12.00
CA ASN A 4 -14.47 14.95 11.77
C ASN A 4 -13.07 14.84 12.39
N GLU A 5 -12.24 13.95 11.85
CA GLU A 5 -10.81 13.83 12.20
C GLU A 5 -9.89 14.08 10.99
N SER A 6 -10.28 15.00 10.09
CA SER A 6 -9.71 15.13 8.73
C SER A 6 -8.18 15.29 8.65
N TYR A 7 -7.49 15.67 9.75
CA TYR A 7 -6.03 15.86 9.80
C TYR A 7 -5.28 14.87 10.72
N TYR A 8 -5.98 13.94 11.36
CA TYR A 8 -5.42 12.98 12.32
C TYR A 8 -5.35 11.57 11.76
N PHE A 9 -5.04 11.45 10.48
CA PHE A 9 -4.92 10.15 9.83
C PHE A 9 -3.45 9.81 9.60
N SER A 10 -3.03 8.62 10.03
CA SER A 10 -1.71 8.06 9.67
C SER A 10 -1.54 7.82 8.15
N VAL A 11 -2.61 8.02 7.38
CA VAL A 11 -2.63 7.98 5.92
C VAL A 11 -2.89 9.36 5.29
N ALA A 12 -2.97 10.43 6.09
CA ALA A 12 -3.04 11.79 5.54
C ALA A 12 -1.74 12.09 4.76
N PRO A 13 -1.81 12.86 3.67
CA PRO A 13 -0.61 13.36 3.01
C PRO A 13 0.16 14.30 3.95
N ASP A 14 1.30 13.82 4.47
CA ASP A 14 2.13 14.56 5.43
C ASP A 14 2.98 15.64 4.75
N TYR A 15 3.47 15.39 3.53
CA TYR A 15 4.22 16.37 2.74
C TYR A 15 4.06 16.12 1.24
N ILE A 16 4.40 17.12 0.42
CA ILE A 16 4.41 17.03 -1.04
C ILE A 16 5.84 17.11 -1.56
N LEU A 17 6.22 16.17 -2.43
CA LEU A 17 7.40 16.28 -3.29
C LEU A 17 6.95 16.65 -4.71
N CYS A 18 7.45 17.75 -5.25
CA CYS A 18 7.14 18.11 -6.63
C CYS A 18 8.22 18.99 -7.27
N SER A 19 8.16 19.17 -8.60
CA SER A 19 9.05 20.13 -9.27
C SER A 19 8.70 21.57 -8.88
N LYS A 20 9.67 22.49 -8.93
CA LYS A 20 9.39 23.94 -8.69
C LYS A 20 8.27 24.47 -9.59
N ARG A 21 8.22 24.02 -10.85
CA ARG A 21 7.14 24.36 -11.80
C ARG A 21 5.78 23.85 -11.33
N THR A 22 5.73 22.64 -10.76
CA THR A 22 4.50 22.06 -10.22
C THR A 22 4.06 22.82 -8.98
N GLU A 23 4.97 23.13 -8.05
CA GLU A 23 4.69 23.90 -6.83
C GLU A 23 3.96 25.20 -7.15
N THR A 24 4.50 26.01 -8.07
CA THR A 24 3.91 27.31 -8.47
C THR A 24 2.49 27.17 -9.02
N ARG A 25 2.17 26.06 -9.69
CA ARG A 25 0.83 25.81 -10.25
C ARG A 25 -0.12 25.16 -9.26
N LEU A 26 0.42 24.39 -8.31
CA LEU A 26 -0.35 23.56 -7.39
C LEU A 26 -0.91 24.41 -6.24
N ILE A 27 -0.12 25.33 -5.70
CA ILE A 27 -0.52 26.13 -4.52
C ILE A 27 -1.85 26.87 -4.76
N PRO A 28 -2.05 27.63 -5.87
CA PRO A 28 -3.31 28.32 -6.10
C PRO A 28 -4.51 27.38 -6.20
N GLU A 29 -4.34 26.20 -6.78
CA GLU A 29 -5.42 25.21 -6.91
C GLU A 29 -5.74 24.55 -5.57
N ILE A 30 -4.75 24.29 -4.73
CA ILE A 30 -4.98 23.83 -3.35
C ILE A 30 -5.76 24.89 -2.57
N VAL A 31 -5.33 26.15 -2.63
CA VAL A 31 -6.02 27.25 -1.94
C VAL A 31 -7.46 27.40 -2.42
N LYS A 32 -7.67 27.34 -3.73
CA LYS A 32 -9.02 27.41 -4.32
C LYS A 32 -9.90 26.24 -3.88
N ALA A 33 -9.36 25.01 -3.91
CA ALA A 33 -10.09 23.84 -3.44
C ALA A 33 -10.42 23.96 -1.94
N TRP A 34 -9.46 24.41 -1.14
CA TRP A 34 -9.60 24.63 0.29
C TRP A 34 -10.74 25.62 0.62
N GLN A 35 -10.72 26.79 -0.02
CA GLN A 35 -11.77 27.80 0.12
C GLN A 35 -13.14 27.28 -0.32
N SER A 36 -13.19 26.40 -1.34
CA SER A 36 -14.46 25.81 -1.77
C SER A 36 -15.05 24.82 -0.74
N PHE A 37 -14.22 24.21 0.11
CA PHE A 37 -14.66 23.26 1.13
C PHE A 37 -15.11 23.92 2.43
N TYR A 38 -14.37 24.93 2.91
CA TYR A 38 -14.56 25.51 4.25
C TYR A 38 -14.91 26.99 4.24
N THR A 39 -15.14 27.58 3.06
CA THR A 39 -15.42 29.01 2.86
C THR A 39 -14.30 29.91 3.42
N ASP A 40 -14.59 31.19 3.63
CA ASP A 40 -13.61 32.17 4.11
C ASP A 40 -13.33 32.08 5.61
N ASN A 41 -14.16 31.36 6.38
CA ASN A 41 -14.02 31.26 7.83
C ASN A 41 -14.03 29.80 8.34
N PRO A 42 -12.89 29.08 8.19
CA PRO A 42 -12.79 27.69 8.60
C PRO A 42 -12.96 27.47 10.11
N SER A 43 -12.67 28.45 10.97
CA SER A 43 -12.76 28.28 12.43
C SER A 43 -14.20 28.11 12.94
N ASN A 44 -15.18 28.56 12.16
CA ASN A 44 -16.61 28.43 12.47
C ASN A 44 -17.30 27.34 11.62
N SER A 45 -16.54 26.58 10.83
CA SER A 45 -17.10 25.56 9.97
C SER A 45 -17.31 24.27 10.75
N ASP A 46 -18.55 23.74 10.74
CA ASP A 46 -18.86 22.43 11.34
C ASP A 46 -18.11 21.26 10.67
N SER A 47 -17.57 21.48 9.48
CA SER A 47 -16.79 20.49 8.73
C SER A 47 -15.30 20.56 9.04
N TYR A 48 -14.83 21.61 9.73
CA TYR A 48 -13.42 21.77 10.08
C TYR A 48 -13.13 21.23 11.48
N CYS A 49 -12.02 20.52 11.60
CA CYS A 49 -11.64 19.83 12.83
C CYS A 49 -10.69 20.68 13.67
N HIS A 50 -10.85 20.62 14.98
CA HIS A 50 -9.93 21.26 15.92
C HIS A 50 -8.91 20.25 16.45
N ILE A 51 -7.79 20.74 16.95
CA ILE A 51 -6.74 19.92 17.51
C ILE A 51 -7.22 19.25 18.81
N VAL A 52 -6.93 17.96 18.98
CA VAL A 52 -7.50 17.10 20.03
C VAL A 52 -7.29 17.63 21.46
N ASN A 53 -6.17 18.32 21.72
CA ASN A 53 -5.88 18.96 23.00
C ASN A 53 -4.74 19.99 22.88
N ASP A 54 -4.58 20.78 23.93
CA ASP A 54 -3.61 21.88 24.02
C ASP A 54 -2.17 21.42 23.80
N ARG A 55 -1.81 20.20 24.24
CA ARG A 55 -0.46 19.65 24.05
C ARG A 55 -0.17 19.40 22.57
N HIS A 56 -1.10 18.80 21.84
CA HIS A 56 -0.95 18.58 20.40
C HIS A 56 -1.03 19.91 19.64
N PHE A 57 -1.87 20.85 20.09
CA PHE A 57 -1.97 22.18 19.50
C PHE A 57 -0.61 22.89 19.56
N GLU A 58 -0.01 22.96 20.74
CA GLU A 58 1.31 23.59 20.92
C GLU A 58 2.42 22.82 20.17
N ARG A 59 2.32 21.49 20.03
CA ARG A 59 3.27 20.72 19.21
C ARG A 59 3.18 21.12 17.74
N VAL A 60 1.99 21.03 17.14
CA VAL A 60 1.77 21.32 15.71
C VAL A 60 2.09 22.78 15.41
N LYS A 61 1.66 23.71 16.27
CA LYS A 61 1.98 25.15 16.14
C LYS A 61 3.48 25.43 16.10
N ARG A 62 4.31 24.70 16.88
CA ARG A 62 5.78 24.87 16.86
C ARG A 62 6.45 24.37 15.58
N LEU A 63 5.76 23.58 14.76
CA LEU A 63 6.26 23.14 13.46
C LEU A 63 6.15 24.24 12.39
N ILE A 64 5.25 25.23 12.60
CA ILE A 64 5.02 26.32 11.66
C ILE A 64 6.18 27.31 11.73
N ASP A 65 6.95 27.39 10.66
CA ASP A 65 7.90 28.48 10.42
C ASP A 65 7.19 29.58 9.62
N SER A 66 6.83 30.66 10.30
CA SER A 66 6.10 31.79 9.72
C SER A 66 6.81 32.44 8.53
N THR A 67 8.14 32.29 8.42
CA THR A 67 8.90 32.85 7.28
C THR A 67 8.72 32.06 5.99
N LYS A 68 8.19 30.83 6.10
CA LYS A 68 7.99 29.88 4.99
C LYS A 68 6.53 29.67 4.62
N VAL A 69 5.61 30.24 5.41
CA VAL A 69 4.16 30.17 5.16
C VAL A 69 3.80 30.97 3.92
N VAL A 70 3.09 30.34 2.98
CA VAL A 70 2.55 30.99 1.78
C VAL A 70 1.03 31.09 1.78
N TYR A 71 0.36 30.35 2.66
CA TYR A 71 -1.08 30.39 2.86
C TYR A 71 -1.44 29.90 4.27
N GLY A 72 -2.46 30.51 4.87
CA GLY A 72 -2.98 30.17 6.18
C GLY A 72 -2.05 30.62 7.33
N GLY A 73 -1.89 29.74 8.33
CA GLY A 73 -1.00 29.98 9.47
C GLY A 73 -1.67 30.64 10.68
N GLN A 74 -2.97 30.96 10.62
CA GLN A 74 -3.69 31.46 11.79
C GLN A 74 -3.86 30.36 12.84
N THR A 75 -3.82 30.75 14.11
CA THR A 75 -4.04 29.83 15.23
C THR A 75 -4.89 30.48 16.31
N ASP A 76 -5.77 29.71 16.95
CA ASP A 76 -6.48 30.11 18.16
C ASP A 76 -6.37 29.00 19.21
N ALA A 77 -5.59 29.28 20.26
CA ALA A 77 -5.36 28.36 21.36
C ALA A 77 -6.64 28.07 22.17
N LYS A 78 -7.60 29.01 22.23
CA LYS A 78 -8.84 28.81 23.00
C LYS A 78 -9.72 27.74 22.39
N GLN A 79 -9.69 27.63 21.06
CA GLN A 79 -10.44 26.64 20.31
C GLN A 79 -9.59 25.46 19.86
N ASN A 80 -8.29 25.41 20.20
CA ASN A 80 -7.35 24.46 19.61
C ASN A 80 -7.40 24.48 18.08
N PHE A 81 -7.60 25.65 17.48
CA PHE A 81 -7.74 25.83 16.05
C PHE A 81 -6.39 26.17 15.42
N ILE A 82 -6.00 25.43 14.38
CA ILE A 82 -4.87 25.77 13.51
C ILE A 82 -5.43 25.80 12.10
N GLU A 83 -5.29 26.91 11.38
CA GLU A 83 -5.71 27.03 9.99
C GLU A 83 -4.84 26.15 9.08
N THR A 84 -5.43 25.62 8.01
CA THR A 84 -4.67 24.90 6.98
C THR A 84 -3.52 25.75 6.46
N THR A 85 -2.30 25.29 6.71
CA THR A 85 -1.08 26.06 6.51
C THR A 85 -0.24 25.41 5.42
N ILE A 86 0.03 26.13 4.34
CA ILE A 86 0.94 25.67 3.28
C ILE A 86 2.30 26.32 3.50
N MET A 87 3.35 25.50 3.56
CA MET A 87 4.73 25.95 3.71
C MET A 87 5.54 25.59 2.47
N THR A 88 6.38 26.51 1.99
CA THR A 88 7.28 26.29 0.83
C THR A 88 8.72 26.59 1.22
N ASN A 89 9.68 26.31 0.33
CA ASN A 89 11.11 26.39 0.65
C ASN A 89 11.46 25.56 1.90
N VAL A 90 10.74 24.43 2.06
CA VAL A 90 10.93 23.49 3.15
C VAL A 90 12.05 22.54 2.77
N ASN A 91 12.96 22.33 3.70
CA ASN A 91 14.11 21.45 3.53
C ASN A 91 13.97 20.23 4.44
N GLY A 92 14.64 19.14 4.09
CA GLY A 92 14.57 17.88 4.82
C GLY A 92 15.03 17.94 6.29
N ASN A 93 15.70 19.01 6.72
CA ASN A 93 16.17 19.25 8.08
C ASN A 93 15.26 20.19 8.89
N ASP A 94 14.23 20.77 8.27
CA ASP A 94 13.28 21.64 8.98
C ASP A 94 12.49 20.82 10.00
N LYS A 95 12.07 21.48 11.09
CA LYS A 95 11.33 20.84 12.20
C LYS A 95 10.08 20.10 11.71
N VAL A 96 9.33 20.71 10.78
CA VAL A 96 8.13 20.13 10.17
C VAL A 96 8.39 18.82 9.43
N MET A 97 9.65 18.54 9.05
CA MET A 97 10.05 17.31 8.35
C MET A 97 10.75 16.29 9.26
N GLN A 98 10.90 16.55 10.56
CA GLN A 98 11.59 15.65 11.51
C GLN A 98 10.63 14.72 12.27
N GLU A 99 9.34 15.04 12.29
CA GLU A 99 8.31 14.25 12.97
C GLU A 99 7.03 14.26 12.14
N GLU A 100 6.15 13.28 12.38
CA GLU A 100 4.84 13.21 11.71
C GLU A 100 3.96 14.39 12.16
N ILE A 101 3.37 15.08 11.17
CA ILE A 101 2.71 16.35 11.41
C ILE A 101 1.43 16.16 12.20
N PHE A 102 0.57 15.19 11.83
CA PHE A 102 -0.75 14.96 12.45
C PHE A 102 -1.50 16.27 12.73
N GLY A 103 -1.65 17.08 11.69
CA GLY A 103 -2.18 18.43 11.80
C GLY A 103 -2.33 19.08 10.43
N PRO A 104 -3.01 20.24 10.36
CA PRO A 104 -3.34 20.88 9.09
C PRO A 104 -2.17 21.70 8.53
N ILE A 105 -0.96 21.12 8.47
CA ILE A 105 0.23 21.73 7.88
C ILE A 105 0.64 20.89 6.67
N LEU A 106 0.82 21.53 5.52
CA LEU A 106 1.20 20.88 4.28
C LEU A 106 2.50 21.48 3.74
N PRO A 107 3.67 20.97 4.17
CA PRO A 107 4.95 21.37 3.61
C PRO A 107 5.11 20.84 2.19
N ILE A 108 5.63 21.71 1.30
CA ILE A 108 6.01 21.37 -0.05
C ILE A 108 7.54 21.44 -0.17
N VAL A 109 8.14 20.32 -0.53
CA VAL A 109 9.57 20.19 -0.79
C VAL A 109 9.77 20.04 -2.30
N THR A 110 10.61 20.91 -2.87
CA THR A 110 10.88 20.87 -4.30
C THR A 110 12.01 19.90 -4.63
N VAL A 111 11.79 19.07 -5.64
CA VAL A 111 12.78 18.12 -6.18
C VAL A 111 12.97 18.35 -7.68
N ASN A 112 14.16 18.08 -8.19
CA ASN A 112 14.50 18.33 -9.59
C ASN A 112 13.98 17.23 -10.53
N ASN A 113 13.90 15.99 -10.04
CA ASN A 113 13.48 14.83 -10.82
C ASN A 113 12.95 13.69 -9.91
N GLU A 114 12.47 12.62 -10.53
CA GLU A 114 11.94 11.46 -9.84
C GLU A 114 12.96 10.67 -9.01
N ASN A 115 14.24 10.65 -9.41
CA ASN A 115 15.27 9.95 -8.67
C ASN A 115 15.55 10.65 -7.34
N GLU A 116 15.61 11.98 -7.34
CA GLU A 116 15.74 12.77 -6.11
C GLU A 116 14.53 12.56 -5.19
N ALA A 117 13.31 12.45 -5.74
CA ALA A 117 12.13 12.12 -4.95
C ALA A 117 12.23 10.72 -4.31
N ILE A 118 12.69 9.72 -5.07
CA ILE A 118 12.89 8.35 -4.60
C ILE A 118 13.96 8.31 -3.50
N GLU A 119 15.09 8.99 -3.70
CA GLU A 119 16.17 9.10 -2.71
C GLU A 119 15.67 9.78 -1.43
N PHE A 120 14.89 10.86 -1.56
CA PHE A 120 14.29 11.56 -0.44
C PHE A 120 13.37 10.66 0.38
N ILE A 121 12.53 9.85 -0.28
CA ILE A 121 11.63 8.91 0.39
C ILE A 121 12.44 7.80 1.08
N ASN A 122 13.40 7.20 0.37
CA ASN A 122 14.17 6.07 0.88
C ASN A 122 15.16 6.44 2.00
N ALA A 123 15.53 7.71 2.11
CA ALA A 123 16.35 8.21 3.23
C ALA A 123 15.57 8.29 4.56
N ARG A 124 14.27 7.99 4.57
CA ARG A 124 13.37 8.10 5.72
C ARG A 124 12.74 6.75 6.08
N PRO A 125 12.18 6.62 7.31
CA PRO A 125 11.40 5.45 7.69
C PRO A 125 10.27 5.16 6.70
N LYS A 126 9.94 3.88 6.53
CA LYS A 126 8.94 3.45 5.53
C LYS A 126 7.55 3.95 5.92
N PRO A 127 6.90 4.77 5.07
CA PRO A 127 5.62 5.36 5.42
C PRO A 127 4.47 4.34 5.31
N LEU A 128 3.37 4.61 6.02
CA LEU A 128 2.17 3.78 5.95
C LEU A 128 1.47 3.92 4.57
N ALA A 129 1.47 5.12 4.00
CA ALA A 129 0.90 5.40 2.69
C ALA A 129 1.88 6.20 1.83
N LEU A 130 1.92 5.87 0.54
CA LEU A 130 2.60 6.63 -0.51
C LEU A 130 1.58 7.06 -1.56
N TYR A 131 1.65 8.32 -1.99
CA TYR A 131 0.75 8.88 -2.99
C TYR A 131 1.52 9.36 -4.22
N VAL A 132 1.07 8.96 -5.41
CA VAL A 132 1.73 9.34 -6.67
C VAL A 132 0.70 9.95 -7.62
N PHE A 133 0.85 11.24 -7.88
CA PHE A 133 0.02 11.96 -8.85
C PHE A 133 0.75 12.10 -10.19
N THR A 134 0.33 11.32 -11.19
CA THR A 134 0.89 11.38 -12.55
C THR A 134 -0.02 10.72 -13.59
N SER A 135 0.01 11.26 -14.81
CA SER A 135 -0.55 10.60 -16.00
C SER A 135 0.45 9.62 -16.65
N ASN A 136 1.74 9.69 -16.30
CA ASN A 136 2.78 8.81 -16.82
C ASN A 136 2.84 7.49 -16.02
N LYS A 137 2.30 6.42 -16.61
CA LYS A 137 2.28 5.08 -16.00
C LYS A 137 3.67 4.52 -15.68
N ASN A 138 4.68 4.84 -16.50
CA ASN A 138 6.04 4.38 -16.26
C ASN A 138 6.63 5.07 -15.04
N LEU A 139 6.39 6.37 -14.88
CA LEU A 139 6.83 7.10 -13.69
C LEU A 139 6.20 6.53 -12.42
N ALA A 140 4.88 6.30 -12.42
CA ALA A 140 4.21 5.66 -11.28
C ALA A 140 4.82 4.31 -10.93
N LYS A 141 5.06 3.45 -11.95
CA LYS A 141 5.67 2.15 -11.77
C LYS A 141 7.10 2.23 -11.24
N THR A 142 7.90 3.18 -11.72
CA THR A 142 9.27 3.41 -11.24
C THR A 142 9.26 3.79 -9.76
N ILE A 143 8.43 4.76 -9.36
CA ILE A 143 8.33 5.17 -7.95
C ILE A 143 7.89 4.00 -7.07
N ILE A 144 6.84 3.26 -7.47
CA ILE A 144 6.32 2.11 -6.72
C ILE A 144 7.38 1.01 -6.55
N ASN A 145 8.13 0.69 -7.61
CA ASN A 145 9.12 -0.39 -7.57
C ASN A 145 10.41 0.00 -6.84
N SER A 146 10.69 1.30 -6.72
CA SER A 146 11.92 1.82 -6.13
C SER A 146 11.74 2.32 -4.69
N THR A 147 10.54 2.19 -4.11
CA THR A 147 10.22 2.61 -2.73
C THR A 147 9.50 1.49 -1.97
N SER A 148 9.37 1.63 -0.65
CA SER A 148 8.66 0.68 0.20
C SER A 148 7.72 1.42 1.16
N SER A 149 6.43 1.11 1.09
CA SER A 149 5.38 1.66 1.95
C SER A 149 4.36 0.58 2.32
N GLY A 150 3.50 0.85 3.31
CA GLY A 150 2.40 -0.07 3.65
C GLY A 150 1.38 -0.20 2.52
N SER A 151 0.99 0.93 1.93
CA SER A 151 0.09 1.01 0.78
C SER A 151 0.49 2.13 -0.17
N THR A 152 0.03 2.06 -1.43
CA THR A 152 0.21 3.13 -2.41
C THR A 152 -1.10 3.41 -3.13
N CYS A 153 -1.41 4.69 -3.32
CA CYS A 153 -2.48 5.12 -4.22
C CYS A 153 -1.94 6.02 -5.33
N VAL A 154 -2.44 5.83 -6.55
CA VAL A 154 -2.04 6.62 -7.71
C VAL A 154 -3.21 7.50 -8.12
N ASN A 155 -2.96 8.80 -8.22
CA ASN A 155 -3.94 9.85 -8.58
C ASN A 155 -5.11 10.03 -7.60
N ASP A 156 -4.97 9.55 -6.37
CA ASP A 156 -5.92 9.79 -5.30
C ASP A 156 -5.21 9.71 -3.94
N VAL A 157 -5.87 10.19 -2.89
CA VAL A 157 -5.45 10.05 -1.49
C VAL A 157 -6.52 9.32 -0.72
N ILE A 158 -6.12 8.58 0.33
CA ILE A 158 -7.00 7.81 1.24
C ILE A 158 -7.79 6.66 0.57
N PHE A 159 -8.14 6.75 -0.72
CA PHE A 159 -8.98 5.79 -1.43
C PHE A 159 -8.53 4.33 -1.28
N GLN A 160 -7.23 4.07 -1.15
CA GLN A 160 -6.70 2.72 -1.04
C GLN A 160 -7.14 1.96 0.22
N ILE A 161 -7.66 2.65 1.25
CA ILE A 161 -8.16 2.01 2.47
C ILE A 161 -9.64 1.60 2.36
N ALA A 162 -10.39 2.13 1.38
CA ALA A 162 -11.81 1.89 1.26
C ALA A 162 -12.18 0.47 0.77
N PRO A 163 -11.49 -0.13 -0.21
CA PRO A 163 -11.81 -1.48 -0.67
C PRO A 163 -11.43 -2.55 0.39
N PRO A 164 -12.38 -3.35 0.89
CA PRO A 164 -12.10 -4.35 1.92
C PRO A 164 -11.26 -5.53 1.42
N CYS A 165 -11.05 -5.65 0.11
CA CYS A 165 -10.21 -6.67 -0.51
C CYS A 165 -8.72 -6.31 -0.51
N LEU A 166 -8.38 -5.03 -0.27
CA LEU A 166 -6.99 -4.61 -0.16
C LEU A 166 -6.53 -4.77 1.30
N PRO A 167 -5.39 -5.45 1.55
CA PRO A 167 -4.81 -5.48 2.88
C PRO A 167 -4.39 -4.08 3.30
N PHE A 168 -4.77 -3.68 4.51
CA PHE A 168 -4.30 -2.44 5.11
C PHE A 168 -3.39 -2.76 6.29
N GLY A 169 -2.18 -2.20 6.26
CA GLY A 169 -1.14 -2.47 7.24
C GLY A 169 0.16 -1.76 6.88
N GLY A 170 1.08 -1.70 7.84
CA GLY A 170 2.39 -1.07 7.68
C GLY A 170 3.48 -2.04 7.24
N VAL A 171 4.67 -1.48 7.03
CA VAL A 171 5.90 -2.23 6.82
C VAL A 171 7.06 -1.50 7.48
N GLY A 172 7.88 -2.22 8.24
CA GLY A 172 8.99 -1.61 8.99
C GLY A 172 8.46 -0.73 10.11
N GLU A 173 8.89 0.53 10.15
CA GLU A 173 8.54 1.49 11.20
C GLU A 173 7.07 1.90 11.19
N SER A 174 6.38 1.78 10.05
CA SER A 174 4.93 2.04 9.95
C SER A 174 4.06 0.89 10.47
N GLY A 175 4.65 -0.27 10.81
CA GLY A 175 3.94 -1.39 11.42
C GLY A 175 4.25 -2.76 10.81
N ILE A 176 3.61 -3.80 11.36
CA ILE A 176 3.77 -5.20 10.94
C ILE A 176 2.37 -5.83 10.84
N GLY A 177 2.19 -6.68 9.83
CA GLY A 177 0.93 -7.37 9.58
C GLY A 177 -0.06 -6.49 8.81
N ASN A 178 -1.24 -7.04 8.57
CA ASN A 178 -2.31 -6.34 7.88
C ASN A 178 -3.67 -6.90 8.29
N TYR A 179 -4.71 -6.13 8.04
CA TYR A 179 -6.10 -6.49 8.24
C TYR A 179 -6.94 -5.96 7.06
N HIS A 180 -8.26 -5.87 7.24
CA HIS A 180 -9.33 -5.67 6.25
C HIS A 180 -9.86 -6.95 5.61
N GLY A 181 -11.18 -7.05 5.54
CA GLY A 181 -11.91 -8.15 4.91
C GLY A 181 -11.39 -9.52 5.33
N LYS A 182 -10.95 -10.33 4.36
CA LYS A 182 -10.37 -11.65 4.59
C LYS A 182 -9.06 -11.59 5.40
N ASN A 183 -8.25 -10.55 5.21
CA ASN A 183 -6.97 -10.43 5.91
C ASN A 183 -7.17 -10.27 7.42
N SER A 184 -8.25 -9.61 7.86
CA SER A 184 -8.63 -9.60 9.29
C SER A 184 -8.91 -11.01 9.82
N PHE A 185 -9.68 -11.80 9.08
CA PHE A 185 -9.96 -13.18 9.46
C PHE A 185 -8.67 -14.01 9.55
N ASP A 186 -7.80 -13.89 8.54
CA ASP A 186 -6.52 -14.59 8.51
C ASP A 186 -5.60 -14.14 9.65
N ALA A 187 -5.56 -12.84 9.98
CA ALA A 187 -4.73 -12.27 11.05
C ALA A 187 -5.14 -12.77 12.45
N PHE A 188 -6.42 -13.05 12.67
CA PHE A 188 -6.96 -13.58 13.93
C PHE A 188 -7.23 -15.08 13.90
N SER A 189 -6.77 -15.78 12.87
CA SER A 189 -6.92 -17.23 12.72
C SER A 189 -5.58 -17.95 12.78
N HIS A 190 -5.60 -19.18 13.29
CA HIS A 190 -4.47 -20.10 13.17
C HIS A 190 -4.69 -21.03 11.96
N THR A 191 -3.87 -20.88 10.92
CA THR A 191 -3.89 -21.76 9.74
C THR A 191 -3.31 -23.13 10.09
N ARG A 192 -4.15 -24.03 10.59
CA ARG A 192 -3.75 -25.40 10.98
C ARG A 192 -3.52 -26.27 9.75
N SER A 193 -2.28 -26.71 9.55
CA SER A 193 -1.94 -27.73 8.56
C SER A 193 -2.44 -29.11 8.98
N VAL A 194 -3.15 -29.80 8.07
CA VAL A 194 -3.61 -31.18 8.26
C VAL A 194 -3.18 -32.00 7.05
N ALA A 195 -2.48 -33.11 7.28
CA ALA A 195 -2.02 -34.02 6.25
C ALA A 195 -2.63 -35.41 6.44
N TYR A 196 -3.25 -35.93 5.39
CA TYR A 196 -3.74 -37.31 5.33
C TYR A 196 -2.76 -38.14 4.51
N SER A 197 -2.11 -39.11 5.16
CA SER A 197 -1.26 -40.08 4.46
C SER A 197 -2.10 -41.33 4.19
N PRO A 198 -2.44 -41.64 2.91
CA PRO A 198 -3.18 -42.84 2.63
C PRO A 198 -2.29 -44.06 2.87
N THR A 199 -2.85 -45.14 3.43
CA THR A 199 -2.09 -46.33 3.83
C THR A 199 -1.32 -46.98 2.69
N TRP A 200 -1.81 -46.88 1.45
CA TRP A 200 -1.11 -47.41 0.27
C TRP A 200 0.18 -46.65 -0.05
N ALA A 201 0.28 -45.36 0.30
CA ALA A 201 1.47 -44.55 0.05
C ALA A 201 2.67 -45.01 0.88
N GLU A 202 2.44 -45.68 2.01
CA GLU A 202 3.49 -46.23 2.87
C GLU A 202 4.44 -47.15 2.09
N ARG A 203 3.92 -47.94 1.14
CA ARG A 203 4.74 -48.82 0.28
C ARG A 203 5.66 -48.03 -0.65
N LEU A 204 5.23 -46.87 -1.11
CA LEU A 204 6.00 -46.02 -2.02
C LEU A 204 7.06 -45.20 -1.27
N ILE A 205 6.77 -44.80 -0.03
CA ILE A 205 7.68 -44.02 0.81
C ILE A 205 8.47 -44.88 1.81
N ALA A 206 8.32 -46.21 1.78
CA ALA A 206 8.97 -47.16 2.68
C ALA A 206 10.50 -47.03 2.75
N LYS A 207 11.13 -46.43 1.73
CA LYS A 207 12.56 -46.11 1.72
C LYS A 207 12.97 -45.17 2.87
N ARG A 208 12.05 -44.38 3.43
CA ARG A 208 12.25 -43.54 4.62
C ARG A 208 12.44 -44.34 5.92
N ASN A 209 11.99 -45.59 5.94
CA ASN A 209 12.01 -46.42 7.15
C ASN A 209 13.35 -47.17 7.30
N PRO A 210 13.84 -47.35 8.54
CA PRO A 210 14.97 -48.21 8.86
C PRO A 210 14.76 -49.68 8.40
N PRO A 211 15.83 -50.47 8.21
CA PRO A 211 17.24 -50.07 8.25
C PRO A 211 17.68 -49.31 6.99
N TYR A 212 18.59 -48.36 7.16
CA TYR A 212 19.12 -47.51 6.09
C TYR A 212 20.32 -48.16 5.41
N THR A 213 20.12 -48.66 4.18
CA THR A 213 21.20 -49.18 3.33
C THR A 213 21.74 -48.10 2.41
N GLN A 214 22.97 -48.23 1.91
CA GLN A 214 23.57 -47.27 0.97
C GLN A 214 22.68 -46.99 -0.26
N LYS A 215 21.93 -47.99 -0.74
CA LYS A 215 20.96 -47.82 -1.84
C LYS A 215 19.75 -46.98 -1.44
N LYS A 216 19.22 -47.15 -0.22
CA LYS A 216 18.10 -46.34 0.31
C LYS A 216 18.56 -44.90 0.56
N THR A 217 19.72 -44.70 1.19
CA THR A 217 20.26 -43.37 1.46
C THR A 217 20.60 -42.63 0.17
N ALA A 218 21.25 -43.28 -0.81
CA ALA A 218 21.49 -42.69 -2.13
C ALA A 218 20.18 -42.31 -2.85
N SER A 219 19.13 -43.14 -2.75
CA SER A 219 17.81 -42.84 -3.33
C SER A 219 17.10 -41.68 -2.63
N LEU A 220 17.22 -41.57 -1.30
CA LEU A 220 16.67 -40.45 -0.51
C LEU A 220 17.45 -39.16 -0.78
N GLU A 221 18.77 -39.23 -0.85
CA GLU A 221 19.63 -38.11 -1.22
C GLU A 221 19.35 -37.62 -2.65
N ALA A 222 19.13 -38.52 -3.60
CA ALA A 222 18.73 -38.13 -4.95
C ALA A 222 17.37 -37.41 -4.96
N LEU A 223 16.40 -37.88 -4.15
CA LEU A 223 15.08 -37.27 -4.00
C LEU A 223 15.18 -35.87 -3.35
N THR A 224 16.03 -35.70 -2.33
CA THR A 224 16.22 -34.41 -1.64
C THR A 224 17.12 -33.44 -2.41
N LYS A 225 18.11 -33.93 -3.18
CA LYS A 225 18.94 -33.11 -4.08
C LYS A 225 18.12 -32.48 -5.21
N GLY A 226 17.12 -33.19 -5.75
CA GLY A 226 16.16 -32.59 -6.70
C GLY A 226 15.31 -31.47 -6.07
N HIS A 227 15.03 -31.58 -4.77
CA HIS A 227 14.25 -30.60 -4.01
C HIS A 227 15.06 -29.35 -3.60
N ARG A 228 16.39 -29.45 -3.56
CA ARG A 228 17.29 -28.32 -3.27
C ARG A 228 17.30 -27.25 -4.38
N ASN A 229 16.84 -27.61 -5.58
CA ASN A 229 16.66 -26.70 -6.72
C ASN A 229 15.20 -26.23 -6.91
N TRP A 230 14.33 -26.42 -5.90
CA TRP A 230 12.94 -25.95 -5.88
C TRP A 230 12.91 -24.71 -4.96
N LEU A 231 13.16 -23.48 -5.44
CA LEU A 231 12.27 -22.60 -6.24
C LEU A 231 13.05 -21.30 -6.62
N PRO A 232 12.75 -20.58 -7.73
CA PRO A 232 11.41 -20.10 -8.08
C PRO A 232 10.86 -20.68 -9.40
N ILE A 233 9.54 -20.89 -9.42
CA ILE A 233 8.75 -21.27 -10.60
C ILE A 233 9.00 -20.29 -11.76
N PRO A 234 9.52 -20.74 -12.91
CA PRO A 234 9.30 -20.05 -14.19
C PRO A 234 7.93 -20.48 -14.74
N ARG A 235 7.23 -19.52 -15.33
CA ARG A 235 5.85 -19.50 -15.87
C ARG A 235 5.38 -20.64 -16.82
N LEU A 236 6.11 -21.75 -17.00
CA LEU A 236 5.77 -22.79 -17.99
C LEU A 236 4.53 -23.63 -17.63
N GLY A 237 4.31 -23.94 -16.35
CA GLY A 237 3.18 -24.78 -15.93
C GLY A 237 1.81 -24.14 -16.12
N PHE A 238 1.73 -22.80 -16.03
CA PHE A 238 0.49 -22.06 -16.23
C PHE A 238 -0.04 -22.21 -17.67
N TRP A 239 0.85 -22.11 -18.66
CA TRP A 239 0.47 -22.27 -20.06
C TRP A 239 0.04 -23.70 -20.39
N PHE A 240 0.70 -24.71 -19.84
CA PHE A 240 0.30 -26.11 -20.04
C PHE A 240 -1.14 -26.36 -19.56
N TRP A 241 -1.47 -25.94 -18.33
CA TRP A 241 -2.82 -26.09 -17.80
C TRP A 241 -3.85 -25.19 -18.48
N ALA A 242 -3.47 -23.98 -18.92
CA ALA A 242 -4.33 -23.11 -19.71
C ALA A 242 -4.67 -23.70 -21.09
N PHE A 243 -3.69 -24.30 -21.79
CA PHE A 243 -3.93 -24.99 -23.07
C PHE A 243 -4.75 -26.27 -22.89
N ALA A 244 -4.51 -27.03 -21.81
CA ALA A 244 -5.32 -28.21 -21.49
C ALA A 244 -6.79 -27.85 -21.25
N ALA A 245 -7.06 -26.81 -20.46
CA ALA A 245 -8.43 -26.35 -20.19
C ALA A 245 -9.14 -25.84 -21.46
N LEU A 246 -8.42 -25.14 -22.36
CA LEU A 246 -8.97 -24.68 -23.64
C LEU A 246 -9.32 -25.85 -24.56
N ALA A 247 -8.45 -26.88 -24.63
CA ALA A 247 -8.70 -28.09 -25.41
C ALA A 247 -9.93 -28.86 -24.89
N THR A 248 -10.08 -28.98 -23.56
CA THR A 248 -11.26 -29.60 -22.95
C THR A 248 -12.53 -28.81 -23.28
N ALA A 249 -12.51 -27.47 -23.17
CA ALA A 249 -13.67 -26.63 -23.47
C ALA A 249 -14.11 -26.73 -24.94
N ILE A 250 -13.17 -26.84 -25.89
CA ILE A 250 -13.46 -27.04 -27.32
C ILE A 250 -14.06 -28.44 -27.54
N ALA A 251 -13.48 -29.49 -26.95
CA ALA A 251 -14.00 -30.85 -27.05
C ALA A 251 -15.43 -30.97 -26.51
N THR A 252 -15.72 -30.37 -25.34
CA THR A 252 -17.07 -30.35 -24.78
C THR A 252 -18.05 -29.60 -25.69
N ARG A 253 -17.65 -28.47 -26.30
CA ARG A 253 -18.50 -27.72 -27.24
C ARG A 253 -18.82 -28.51 -28.52
N VAL A 254 -17.86 -29.29 -29.03
CA VAL A 254 -18.05 -30.14 -30.21
C VAL A 254 -18.98 -31.30 -29.90
N ILE A 255 -18.79 -31.97 -28.75
CA ILE A 255 -19.65 -33.07 -28.29
C ILE A 255 -21.09 -32.59 -28.07
N VAL A 256 -21.29 -31.48 -27.38
CA VAL A 256 -22.63 -30.90 -27.15
C VAL A 256 -23.32 -30.49 -28.46
N ARG A 257 -22.57 -29.97 -29.44
CA ARG A 257 -23.11 -29.68 -30.79
C ARG A 257 -23.45 -30.96 -31.57
N GLY A 258 -22.66 -32.02 -31.42
CA GLY A 258 -22.93 -33.34 -32.01
C GLY A 258 -24.20 -33.99 -31.47
N ILE A 259 -24.41 -33.91 -30.15
CA ILE A 259 -25.61 -34.41 -29.46
C ILE A 259 -26.85 -33.62 -29.89
N LYS A 260 -26.79 -32.28 -29.92
CA LYS A 260 -27.93 -31.44 -30.35
C LYS A 260 -28.31 -31.61 -31.83
N ALA A 261 -27.41 -32.12 -32.67
CA ALA A 261 -27.64 -32.36 -34.09
C ALA A 261 -28.10 -33.79 -34.41
N ASN A 262 -28.40 -34.62 -33.40
CA ASN A 262 -28.74 -36.06 -33.52
C ASN A 262 -27.76 -36.84 -34.43
N LYS A 263 -26.47 -36.51 -34.39
CA LYS A 263 -25.45 -37.17 -35.22
C LYS A 263 -24.71 -38.30 -34.50
N TRP A 264 -24.93 -38.47 -33.20
CA TRP A 264 -24.23 -39.45 -32.37
C TRP A 264 -25.23 -40.06 -31.39
N ASP A 265 -25.75 -41.24 -31.71
CA ASP A 265 -26.48 -42.09 -30.77
C ASP A 265 -25.45 -42.94 -30.01
N PHE A 266 -25.41 -42.81 -28.68
CA PHE A 266 -24.72 -43.71 -27.77
C PHE A 266 -25.71 -44.65 -27.11
#